data_AF-A0A1C0Y714-F1
#
_entry.id   AF-A0A1C0Y714-F1
#
_cell.length_a   1.000
_cell.length_b   1.000
_cell.length_c   1.000
_cell.angle_alpha   90.00
_cell.angle_beta   90.00
_cell.angle_gamma   90.00
#
_symmetry.space_group_name_H-M   'P 1'
#
loop_
_entity.id
_entity.type
_entity.pdbx_description
1 polymer ?
#
loop_
_entity_poly.entity_id
_entity_poly.type
_entity_poly.pdbx_seq_one_letter_code
_entity_poly.pdbx_strand_id
1 'polypeptide(L)'
;MKSQRQRMIIVALFTCLLVIVANAEHLFQKVATSYYTMNADFIAYPDDKMTIFAREDYADVAAQLITLREQVQQQTQTLLPVEEEHELTVLLLDERDERYAQYLQHNTIGIYFPALNTMMIDSTNKKTVTHTFVHEYAHYLVDQQLEPLIIDEEALPDWFHEGVANYIEFRILNALPFTFSRFEALPYADLWHQTYENAHSIYHQGFYTIARLVHEHGDTIIGDIMRETNETRVFQRGFAYATNANLQRFHEQFIYKQEVVDTLFSTVRTKPEQAQQYLTVQQQKNNLLNQYSDDYLFAQIALAVKAHDDAKINTLLQDYAYLLDRPSIYLRLAELLIWYDESLAQTLLAEGKEVSDMTERPSYEAQMTTLLEQKHHHVLP
;
A
#
# COMPACT_ATOMS: atom_id res chain seq x y z
N MET A 1 3.32 -60.97 2.96
CA MET A 1 4.29 -60.50 3.98
C MET A 1 5.41 -59.61 3.44
N LYS A 2 6.12 -59.93 2.34
CA LYS A 2 7.17 -59.05 1.77
C LYS A 2 6.66 -57.66 1.32
N SER A 3 5.49 -57.59 0.67
CA SER A 3 4.89 -56.33 0.21
C SER A 3 4.48 -55.38 1.34
N GLN A 4 4.09 -55.93 2.50
CA GLN A 4 3.65 -55.14 3.65
C GLN A 4 4.83 -54.50 4.39
N ARG A 5 5.98 -55.20 4.47
CA ARG A 5 7.22 -54.62 4.99
C ARG A 5 7.78 -53.52 4.09
N GLN A 6 7.71 -53.68 2.78
CA GLN A 6 8.14 -52.64 1.83
C GLN A 6 7.28 -51.37 1.94
N ARG A 7 5.96 -51.52 2.08
CA ARG A 7 5.06 -50.37 2.30
C ARG A 7 5.34 -49.64 3.61
N MET A 8 5.60 -50.35 4.70
CA MET A 8 5.97 -49.72 5.98
C MET A 8 7.30 -48.96 5.91
N ILE A 9 8.29 -49.48 5.20
CA ILE A 9 9.59 -48.81 5.04
C ILE A 9 9.45 -47.53 4.21
N ILE A 10 8.66 -47.56 3.13
CA ILE A 10 8.42 -46.36 2.30
C ILE A 10 7.66 -45.30 3.09
N VAL A 11 6.63 -45.68 3.85
CA VAL A 11 5.90 -44.74 4.72
C VAL A 11 6.82 -44.15 5.77
N ALA A 12 7.62 -44.96 6.47
CA ALA A 12 8.56 -44.47 7.48
C ALA A 12 9.62 -43.52 6.89
N LEU A 13 10.16 -43.81 5.71
CA LEU A 13 11.11 -42.93 5.02
C LEU A 13 10.46 -41.62 4.58
N PHE A 14 9.23 -41.66 4.09
CA PHE A 14 8.48 -40.47 3.70
C PHE A 14 8.14 -39.60 4.92
N THR A 15 7.73 -40.20 6.04
CA THR A 15 7.49 -39.49 7.30
C THR A 15 8.79 -38.90 7.86
N CYS A 16 9.91 -39.63 7.81
CA CYS A 16 11.21 -39.08 8.21
C CYS A 16 11.66 -37.92 7.30
N LEU A 17 11.43 -38.01 5.98
CA LEU A 17 11.75 -36.93 5.05
C LEU A 17 10.89 -35.68 5.33
N LEU A 18 9.58 -35.86 5.58
CA LEU A 18 8.68 -34.76 5.96
C LEU A 18 9.11 -34.11 7.28
N VAL A 19 9.52 -34.91 8.28
CA VAL A 19 10.04 -34.40 9.55
C VAL A 19 11.37 -33.67 9.36
N ILE A 20 12.26 -34.13 8.46
CA ILE A 20 13.53 -33.47 8.18
C ILE A 20 13.30 -32.15 7.43
N VAL A 21 12.37 -32.10 6.47
CA VAL A 21 12.04 -30.87 5.73
C VAL A 21 11.39 -29.85 6.66
N ALA A 22 10.41 -30.25 7.48
CA ALA A 22 9.79 -29.36 8.48
C ALA A 22 10.79 -28.84 9.54
N ASN A 23 11.77 -29.67 9.94
CA ASN A 23 12.83 -29.23 10.85
C ASN A 23 13.95 -28.44 10.15
N ALA A 24 14.10 -28.55 8.82
CA ALA A 24 15.09 -27.79 8.07
C ALA A 24 14.71 -26.31 7.99
N GLU A 25 13.41 -26.01 7.89
CA GLU A 25 12.87 -24.65 7.91
C GLU A 25 13.08 -23.99 9.29
N HIS A 26 12.72 -24.69 10.38
CA HIS A 26 13.02 -24.24 11.74
C HIS A 26 14.54 -24.11 12.00
N LEU A 27 15.37 -25.00 11.43
CA LEU A 27 16.82 -24.91 11.54
C LEU A 27 17.37 -23.73 10.73
N PHE A 28 16.79 -23.42 9.57
CA PHE A 28 17.15 -22.26 8.76
C PHE A 28 16.74 -20.95 9.44
N GLN A 29 15.56 -20.90 10.05
CA GLN A 29 15.10 -19.80 10.89
C GLN A 29 16.04 -19.59 12.08
N LYS A 30 16.37 -20.66 12.82
CA LYS A 30 17.36 -20.59 13.91
C LYS A 30 18.73 -20.16 13.41
N VAL A 31 19.18 -20.60 12.24
CA VAL A 31 20.48 -20.22 11.69
C VAL A 31 20.47 -18.78 11.19
N ALA A 32 19.41 -18.31 10.54
CA ALA A 32 19.26 -16.93 10.08
C ALA A 32 19.17 -15.98 11.28
N THR A 33 18.24 -16.20 12.21
CA THR A 33 18.11 -15.39 13.44
C THR A 33 19.38 -15.49 14.30
N SER A 34 20.01 -16.67 14.42
CA SER A 34 21.31 -16.78 15.10
C SER A 34 22.41 -16.04 14.37
N TYR A 35 22.43 -16.02 13.04
CA TYR A 35 23.42 -15.28 12.26
C TYR A 35 23.26 -13.77 12.41
N TYR A 36 22.02 -13.26 12.43
CA TYR A 36 21.74 -11.84 12.65
C TYR A 36 22.00 -11.41 14.10
N THR A 37 21.66 -12.25 15.09
CA THR A 37 21.95 -11.99 16.52
C THR A 37 23.42 -12.23 16.90
N MET A 38 24.18 -13.00 16.11
CA MET A 38 25.62 -13.22 16.31
C MET A 38 26.48 -12.05 15.79
N ASN A 39 25.91 -11.09 15.06
CA ASN A 39 26.58 -9.82 14.82
C ASN A 39 26.39 -8.93 16.06
N ALA A 40 27.50 -8.55 16.69
CA ALA A 40 27.57 -7.82 17.96
C ALA A 40 26.93 -6.41 17.97
N ASP A 41 26.27 -6.01 16.88
CA ASP A 41 25.77 -4.67 16.64
C ASP A 41 24.25 -4.54 16.86
N PHE A 42 23.52 -5.66 17.01
CA PHE A 42 22.06 -5.66 17.21
C PHE A 42 21.69 -5.80 18.69
N ILE A 43 20.76 -4.94 19.11
CA ILE A 43 20.09 -4.98 20.40
C ILE A 43 18.67 -5.51 20.17
N ALA A 44 18.23 -6.41 21.05
CA ALA A 44 16.86 -6.89 21.09
C ALA A 44 16.00 -5.92 21.92
N TYR A 45 14.88 -5.50 21.35
CA TYR A 45 13.84 -4.70 21.99
C TYR A 45 12.58 -5.57 22.06
N PRO A 46 12.41 -6.34 23.15
CA PRO A 46 11.30 -7.28 23.28
C PRO A 46 10.00 -6.58 23.69
N ASP A 47 8.91 -7.10 23.17
CA ASP A 47 7.51 -6.84 23.50
C ASP A 47 6.78 -8.18 23.65
N ASP A 48 5.54 -8.21 24.15
CA ASP A 48 4.83 -9.45 24.49
C ASP A 48 4.60 -10.40 23.30
N LYS A 49 4.42 -9.84 22.09
CA LYS A 49 4.15 -10.55 20.84
C LYS A 49 5.12 -10.20 19.72
N MET A 50 6.14 -9.39 19.99
CA MET A 50 7.07 -8.93 18.98
C MET A 50 8.47 -8.74 19.56
N THR A 51 9.50 -9.16 18.84
CA THR A 51 10.89 -8.81 19.16
C THR A 51 11.51 -8.05 18.01
N ILE A 52 11.91 -6.81 18.25
CA ILE A 52 12.62 -5.99 17.26
C ILE A 52 14.13 -6.13 17.50
N PHE A 53 14.87 -6.50 16.46
CA PHE A 53 16.32 -6.44 16.44
C PHE A 53 16.74 -5.21 15.63
N ALA A 54 17.39 -4.26 16.30
CA ALA A 54 17.89 -3.05 15.68
C ALA A 54 19.24 -2.65 16.27
N ARG A 55 19.99 -1.79 15.57
CA ARG A 55 21.19 -1.17 16.14
C ARG A 55 20.81 -0.22 17.28
N GLU A 56 21.76 0.05 18.18
CA GLU A 56 21.53 0.92 19.34
C GLU A 56 20.99 2.31 18.97
N ASP A 57 21.43 2.87 17.83
CA ASP A 57 20.99 4.17 17.32
C ASP A 57 19.56 4.18 16.72
N TYR A 58 18.87 3.04 16.74
CA TYR A 58 17.46 2.88 16.37
C TYR A 58 16.55 2.53 17.56
N ALA A 59 17.04 2.66 18.81
CA ALA A 59 16.25 2.39 20.00
C ALA A 59 14.94 3.22 20.05
N ASP A 60 15.00 4.47 19.58
CA ASP A 60 13.84 5.37 19.50
C ASP A 60 12.81 4.90 18.47
N VAL A 61 13.28 4.39 17.33
CA VAL A 61 12.43 3.82 16.27
C VAL A 61 11.80 2.51 16.76
N ALA A 62 12.56 1.61 17.39
CA ALA A 62 12.04 0.36 17.93
C ALA A 62 10.92 0.60 18.96
N ALA A 63 11.10 1.55 19.88
CA ALA A 63 10.06 1.92 20.85
C ALA A 63 8.79 2.49 20.18
N GLN A 64 8.95 3.26 19.09
CA GLN A 64 7.81 3.76 18.30
C GLN A 64 7.06 2.62 17.62
N LEU A 65 7.77 1.66 17.01
CA LEU A 65 7.14 0.52 16.34
C LEU A 65 6.37 -0.38 17.30
N ILE A 66 6.87 -0.60 18.52
CA ILE A 66 6.14 -1.33 19.57
C ILE A 66 4.80 -0.62 19.89
N THR A 67 4.83 0.70 20.09
CA THR A 67 3.60 1.48 20.36
C THR A 67 2.65 1.43 19.16
N LEU A 68 3.20 1.49 17.95
CA LEU A 68 2.44 1.48 16.71
C LEU A 68 1.76 0.13 16.48
N ARG A 69 2.41 -0.99 16.83
CA ARG A 69 1.82 -2.34 16.77
C ARG A 69 0.48 -2.40 17.50
N GLU A 70 0.45 -1.94 18.75
CA GLU A 70 -0.76 -1.92 19.57
C GLU A 70 -1.87 -1.08 18.92
N GLN A 71 -1.51 0.09 18.35
CA GLN A 71 -2.45 0.95 17.64
C GLN A 71 -3.01 0.25 16.40
N VAL A 72 -2.16 -0.38 15.58
CA VAL A 72 -2.59 -1.09 14.37
C VAL A 72 -3.56 -2.19 14.75
N GLN A 73 -3.21 -3.01 15.73
CA GLN A 73 -4.06 -4.10 16.20
C GLN A 73 -5.42 -3.60 16.71
N GLN A 74 -5.44 -2.57 17.55
CA GLN A 74 -6.68 -2.01 18.07
C GLN A 74 -7.61 -1.49 16.96
N GLN A 75 -7.05 -0.83 15.95
CA GLN A 75 -7.83 -0.20 14.87
C GLN A 75 -8.21 -1.18 13.75
N THR A 76 -7.60 -2.36 13.71
CA THR A 76 -7.85 -3.39 12.70
C THR A 76 -8.61 -4.59 13.23
N GLN A 77 -8.89 -4.69 14.53
CA GLN A 77 -9.59 -5.83 15.15
C GLN A 77 -10.93 -6.19 14.48
N THR A 78 -11.67 -5.20 13.96
CA THR A 78 -12.93 -5.42 13.24
C THR A 78 -12.74 -5.85 11.78
N LEU A 79 -11.60 -5.47 11.19
CA LEU A 79 -11.23 -5.72 9.81
C LEU A 79 -10.57 -7.10 9.66
N LEU A 80 -9.58 -7.37 10.51
CA LEU A 80 -8.79 -8.60 10.61
C LEU A 80 -8.80 -9.08 12.08
N PRO A 81 -9.87 -9.76 12.54
CA PRO A 81 -9.92 -10.26 13.90
C PRO A 81 -8.92 -11.41 14.08
N VAL A 82 -7.77 -11.10 14.68
CA VAL A 82 -6.78 -12.10 15.10
C VAL A 82 -7.12 -12.56 16.52
N GLU A 83 -7.39 -13.85 16.71
CA GLU A 83 -7.74 -14.44 18.02
C GLU A 83 -6.50 -14.71 18.87
N GLU A 84 -5.42 -15.19 18.25
CA GLU A 84 -4.13 -15.46 18.88
C GLU A 84 -3.01 -15.03 17.94
N GLU A 85 -2.16 -14.11 18.40
CA GLU A 85 -0.98 -13.69 17.67
C GLU A 85 0.23 -14.56 17.99
N HIS A 86 0.92 -14.99 16.95
CA HIS A 86 2.24 -15.58 17.03
C HIS A 86 3.31 -14.53 17.33
N GLU A 87 4.46 -14.96 17.84
CA GLU A 87 5.56 -14.04 18.09
C GLU A 87 6.18 -13.59 16.75
N LEU A 88 6.20 -12.27 16.52
CA LEU A 88 6.77 -11.66 15.33
C LEU A 88 8.22 -11.20 15.59
N THR A 89 9.14 -11.58 14.70
CA THR A 89 10.49 -11.02 14.69
C THR A 89 10.57 -9.87 13.67
N VAL A 90 11.11 -8.72 14.07
CA VAL A 90 11.34 -7.59 13.16
C VAL A 90 12.83 -7.27 13.10
N LEU A 91 13.39 -7.20 11.90
CA LEU A 91 14.78 -6.84 11.66
C LEU A 91 14.84 -5.46 11.01
N LEU A 92 15.42 -4.48 11.71
CA LEU A 92 15.71 -3.16 11.14
C LEU A 92 17.11 -3.18 10.54
N LEU A 93 17.18 -3.27 9.21
CA LEU A 93 18.43 -3.39 8.46
C LEU A 93 18.82 -2.04 7.88
N ASP A 94 20.11 -1.74 7.79
CA ASP A 94 20.60 -0.53 7.11
C ASP A 94 21.18 -0.98 5.76
N GLU A 95 20.56 -0.63 4.64
CA GLU A 95 20.98 -1.08 3.29
C GLU A 95 22.43 -0.68 2.97
N ARG A 96 22.92 0.39 3.61
CA ARG A 96 24.31 0.88 3.50
C ARG A 96 25.32 -0.07 4.12
N ASP A 97 24.86 -1.00 4.93
CA ASP A 97 25.68 -2.09 5.43
C ASP A 97 25.77 -3.19 4.35
N GLU A 98 26.96 -3.33 3.76
CA GLU A 98 27.23 -4.29 2.68
C GLU A 98 26.88 -5.74 3.06
N ARG A 99 26.82 -6.07 4.37
CA ARG A 99 26.38 -7.38 4.86
C ARG A 99 24.91 -7.67 4.51
N TYR A 100 24.09 -6.61 4.47
CA TYR A 100 22.63 -6.71 4.33
C TYR A 100 22.12 -6.31 2.95
N ALA A 101 22.91 -5.56 2.18
CA ALA A 101 22.56 -5.11 0.84
C ALA A 101 22.03 -6.23 -0.07
N GLN A 102 22.55 -7.46 0.04
CA GLN A 102 22.11 -8.61 -0.77
C GLN A 102 20.69 -9.12 -0.43
N TYR A 103 20.18 -8.85 0.76
CA TYR A 103 18.84 -9.29 1.16
C TYR A 103 17.76 -8.25 0.80
N LEU A 104 18.17 -6.98 0.64
CA LEU A 104 17.31 -5.87 0.23
C LEU A 104 17.41 -5.56 -1.28
N GLN A 105 18.11 -6.41 -2.05
CA GLN A 105 18.57 -6.17 -3.42
C GLN A 105 17.47 -6.05 -4.50
N HIS A 106 16.20 -5.98 -4.11
CA HIS A 106 15.05 -5.94 -5.02
C HIS A 106 14.22 -4.65 -4.94
N ASN A 107 14.80 -3.54 -4.46
CA ASN A 107 14.11 -2.25 -4.26
C ASN A 107 12.90 -2.37 -3.32
N THR A 108 12.87 -3.38 -2.46
CA THR A 108 11.83 -3.59 -1.46
C THR A 108 12.28 -2.93 -0.16
N ILE A 109 11.58 -1.87 0.25
CA ILE A 109 11.84 -1.16 1.51
C ILE A 109 11.46 -1.99 2.75
N GLY A 110 10.73 -3.09 2.56
CA GLY A 110 10.47 -4.12 3.55
C GLY A 110 9.88 -5.39 2.93
N ILE A 111 9.81 -6.44 3.73
CA ILE A 111 9.20 -7.72 3.37
C ILE A 111 8.86 -8.51 4.64
N TYR A 112 7.65 -9.06 4.71
CA TYR A 112 7.24 -10.08 5.67
C TYR A 112 7.43 -11.49 5.09
N PHE A 113 7.95 -12.40 5.91
CA PHE A 113 8.16 -13.82 5.59
C PHE A 113 7.22 -14.66 6.48
N PRO A 114 6.05 -15.10 5.97
CA PRO A 114 5.05 -15.85 6.73
C PRO A 114 5.62 -17.09 7.41
N ALA A 115 6.34 -17.93 6.66
CA ALA A 115 6.95 -19.15 7.15
C ALA A 115 7.93 -18.96 8.34
N LEU A 116 8.45 -17.74 8.51
CA LEU A 116 9.42 -17.41 9.55
C LEU A 116 8.85 -16.48 10.63
N ASN A 117 7.60 -16.01 10.50
CA ASN A 117 7.07 -14.90 11.29
C ASN A 117 8.11 -13.79 11.48
N THR A 118 8.75 -13.41 10.38
CA THR A 118 9.85 -12.46 10.39
C THR A 118 9.62 -11.39 9.35
N MET A 119 9.77 -10.14 9.75
CA MET A 119 9.76 -8.98 8.88
C MET A 119 11.16 -8.39 8.79
N MET A 120 11.58 -8.00 7.58
CA MET A 120 12.77 -7.21 7.35
C MET A 120 12.35 -5.84 6.85
N ILE A 121 12.89 -4.78 7.45
CA ILE A 121 12.62 -3.41 7.05
C ILE A 121 13.95 -2.71 6.78
N ASP A 122 14.05 -2.06 5.61
CA ASP A 122 15.11 -1.09 5.38
C ASP A 122 14.89 0.15 6.25
N SER A 123 15.84 0.38 7.13
CA SER A 123 15.86 1.45 8.12
C SER A 123 16.77 2.60 7.75
N THR A 124 17.44 2.55 6.58
CA THR A 124 18.32 3.62 6.09
C THR A 124 17.62 4.98 6.06
N ASN A 125 16.32 5.01 5.76
CA ASN A 125 15.47 6.17 5.93
C ASN A 125 14.48 5.98 7.10
N LYS A 126 14.81 6.54 8.28
CA LYS A 126 13.93 6.49 9.47
C LYS A 126 12.50 7.00 9.21
N LYS A 127 12.27 7.87 8.21
CA LYS A 127 10.93 8.38 7.90
C LYS A 127 10.04 7.34 7.24
N THR A 128 10.60 6.39 6.49
CA THR A 128 9.83 5.36 5.78
C THR A 128 9.56 4.13 6.63
N VAL A 129 10.37 3.89 7.68
CA VAL A 129 10.25 2.72 8.56
C VAL A 129 8.84 2.54 9.12
N THR A 130 8.20 3.62 9.56
CA THR A 130 6.83 3.59 10.10
C THR A 130 5.83 3.10 9.05
N HIS A 131 5.90 3.61 7.83
CA HIS A 131 5.03 3.23 6.71
C HIS A 131 5.23 1.76 6.36
N THR A 132 6.49 1.37 6.13
CA THR A 132 6.86 -0.02 5.84
C THR A 132 6.40 -0.97 6.95
N PHE A 133 6.61 -0.61 8.22
CA PHE A 133 6.19 -1.45 9.33
C PHE A 133 4.69 -1.69 9.34
N VAL A 134 3.86 -0.65 9.16
CA VAL A 134 2.40 -0.82 9.16
C VAL A 134 1.96 -1.68 7.97
N HIS A 135 2.54 -1.46 6.80
CA HIS A 135 2.24 -2.24 5.59
C HIS A 135 2.57 -3.72 5.78
N GLU A 136 3.80 -4.03 6.20
CA GLU A 136 4.24 -5.41 6.40
C GLU A 136 3.56 -6.06 7.62
N TYR A 137 3.21 -5.29 8.65
CA TYR A 137 2.47 -5.81 9.80
C TYR A 137 1.02 -6.14 9.41
N ALA A 138 0.45 -5.43 8.45
CA ALA A 138 -0.85 -5.82 7.88
C ALA A 138 -0.77 -7.16 7.14
N HIS A 139 0.31 -7.44 6.41
CA HIS A 139 0.54 -8.77 5.82
C HIS A 139 0.63 -9.87 6.90
N TYR A 140 1.33 -9.60 7.99
CA TYR A 140 1.34 -10.48 9.16
C TYR A 140 -0.08 -10.73 9.71
N LEU A 141 -0.89 -9.69 9.90
CA LEU A 141 -2.28 -9.86 10.39
C LEU A 141 -3.15 -10.67 9.43
N VAL A 142 -2.96 -10.51 8.12
CA VAL A 142 -3.64 -11.33 7.09
C VAL A 142 -3.24 -12.79 7.23
N ASP A 143 -1.94 -13.09 7.37
CA ASP A 143 -1.43 -14.45 7.56
C ASP A 143 -2.00 -15.12 8.82
N GLN A 144 -1.98 -14.41 9.95
CA GLN A 144 -2.56 -14.90 11.21
C GLN A 144 -4.06 -15.22 11.10
N GLN A 145 -4.78 -14.51 10.23
CA GLN A 145 -6.18 -14.81 9.96
C GLN A 145 -6.39 -15.98 8.99
N LEU A 146 -5.44 -16.24 8.09
CA LEU A 146 -5.48 -17.37 7.15
C LEU A 146 -5.10 -18.70 7.80
N GLU A 147 -4.20 -18.69 8.79
CA GLU A 147 -3.74 -19.88 9.48
C GLU A 147 -4.87 -20.79 10.02
N PRO A 148 -5.87 -20.29 10.80
CA PRO A 148 -6.98 -21.12 11.26
C PRO A 148 -7.89 -21.60 10.13
N LEU A 149 -7.85 -20.93 8.97
CA LEU A 149 -8.64 -21.28 7.80
C LEU A 149 -7.98 -22.40 6.98
N ILE A 150 -6.68 -22.69 7.15
CA ILE A 150 -5.94 -23.65 6.30
C ILE A 150 -6.10 -23.26 4.83
N ILE A 151 -5.97 -21.96 4.56
CA ILE A 151 -5.91 -21.41 3.22
C ILE A 151 -4.43 -21.24 2.85
N ASP A 152 -4.06 -21.66 1.65
CA ASP A 152 -2.76 -21.34 1.07
C ASP A 152 -2.74 -19.84 0.73
N GLU A 153 -1.65 -19.13 1.01
CA GLU A 153 -1.50 -17.70 0.70
C GLU A 153 -1.80 -17.42 -0.78
N GLU A 154 -1.45 -18.36 -1.66
CA GLU A 154 -1.72 -18.32 -3.11
C GLU A 154 -3.22 -18.39 -3.47
N ALA A 155 -4.09 -18.67 -2.51
CA ALA A 155 -5.53 -18.69 -2.73
C ALA A 155 -6.14 -17.29 -2.77
N LEU A 156 -5.42 -16.26 -2.29
CA LEU A 156 -5.79 -14.87 -2.45
C LEU A 156 -4.92 -14.23 -3.53
N PRO A 157 -5.49 -13.34 -4.38
CA PRO A 157 -4.71 -12.64 -5.39
C PRO A 157 -3.87 -11.51 -4.78
N ASP A 158 -2.74 -11.20 -5.40
CA ASP A 158 -1.78 -10.20 -4.89
C ASP A 158 -2.41 -8.81 -4.69
N TRP A 159 -3.34 -8.39 -5.57
CA TRP A 159 -4.06 -7.12 -5.37
C TRP A 159 -4.87 -7.06 -4.07
N PHE A 160 -5.33 -8.22 -3.57
CA PHE A 160 -6.08 -8.29 -2.32
C PHE A 160 -5.13 -8.16 -1.13
N HIS A 161 -4.03 -8.92 -1.12
CA HIS A 161 -2.98 -8.82 -0.10
C HIS A 161 -2.44 -7.39 0.02
N GLU A 162 -1.92 -6.86 -1.09
CA GLU A 162 -1.38 -5.51 -1.13
C GLU A 162 -2.46 -4.46 -0.87
N GLY A 163 -3.66 -4.65 -1.40
CA GLY A 163 -4.77 -3.72 -1.17
C GLY A 163 -5.14 -3.60 0.30
N VAL A 164 -5.15 -4.71 1.04
CA VAL A 164 -5.45 -4.73 2.48
C VAL A 164 -4.34 -4.04 3.26
N ALA A 165 -3.08 -4.34 2.94
CA ALA A 165 -1.92 -3.71 3.57
C ALA A 165 -1.92 -2.19 3.39
N ASN A 166 -2.10 -1.72 2.15
CA ASN A 166 -2.19 -0.29 1.84
C ASN A 166 -3.39 0.39 2.51
N TYR A 167 -4.53 -0.31 2.62
CA TYR A 167 -5.72 0.25 3.27
C TYR A 167 -5.50 0.40 4.78
N ILE A 168 -4.87 -0.58 5.43
CA ILE A 168 -4.52 -0.50 6.84
C ILE A 168 -3.51 0.62 7.05
N GLU A 169 -2.46 0.70 6.24
CA GLU A 169 -1.49 1.81 6.30
C GLU A 169 -2.18 3.17 6.23
N PHE A 170 -3.06 3.35 5.23
CA PHE A 170 -3.87 4.56 5.11
C PHE A 170 -4.73 4.83 6.36
N ARG A 171 -5.39 3.80 6.91
CA ARG A 171 -6.25 3.96 8.08
C ARG A 171 -5.48 4.39 9.33
N ILE A 172 -4.29 3.85 9.53
CA ILE A 172 -3.48 4.08 10.73
C ILE A 172 -2.72 5.40 10.65
N LEU A 173 -2.11 5.68 9.49
CA LEU A 173 -1.23 6.83 9.30
C LEU A 173 -1.95 8.04 8.72
N ASN A 174 -3.20 7.87 8.26
CA ASN A 174 -3.97 8.89 7.53
C ASN A 174 -3.17 9.50 6.36
N ALA A 175 -2.38 8.65 5.71
CA ALA A 175 -1.50 9.03 4.61
C ALA A 175 -1.63 7.99 3.50
N LEU A 176 -1.68 8.46 2.25
CA LEU A 176 -1.75 7.57 1.11
C LEU A 176 -0.38 6.91 0.89
N PRO A 177 -0.31 5.58 0.76
CA PRO A 177 0.96 4.85 0.71
C PRO A 177 1.80 5.16 -0.53
N PHE A 178 1.17 5.62 -1.62
CA PHE A 178 1.82 5.89 -2.91
C PHE A 178 1.36 7.21 -3.53
N THR A 179 2.15 7.72 -4.47
CA THR A 179 1.75 8.86 -5.32
C THR A 179 0.77 8.36 -6.37
N PHE A 180 -0.42 8.96 -6.45
CA PHE A 180 -1.38 8.62 -7.49
C PHE A 180 -0.89 9.15 -8.83
N SER A 181 0.08 8.49 -9.48
CA SER A 181 0.24 8.66 -10.92
C SER A 181 -0.95 7.97 -11.61
N ARG A 182 -1.25 8.39 -12.85
CA ARG A 182 -2.27 7.69 -13.63
C ARG A 182 -1.83 6.24 -13.80
N PHE A 183 -2.72 5.31 -13.47
CA PHE A 183 -2.51 3.89 -13.68
C PHE A 183 -3.62 3.29 -14.51
N GLU A 184 -3.25 2.27 -15.27
CA GLU A 184 -4.19 1.53 -16.09
C GLU A 184 -5.04 0.62 -15.19
N ALA A 185 -6.36 0.78 -15.29
CA ALA A 185 -7.29 -0.17 -14.71
C ALA A 185 -7.20 -1.51 -15.44
N LEU A 186 -6.60 -2.50 -14.81
CA LEU A 186 -6.48 -3.85 -15.38
C LEU A 186 -7.61 -4.75 -14.88
N PRO A 187 -8.05 -5.73 -15.69
CA PRO A 187 -8.93 -6.78 -15.21
C PRO A 187 -8.35 -7.46 -13.96
N TYR A 188 -9.15 -7.71 -12.91
CA TYR A 188 -8.65 -8.34 -11.67
C TYR A 188 -8.02 -9.73 -11.89
N ALA A 189 -8.37 -10.43 -12.97
CA ALA A 189 -7.72 -11.68 -13.34
C ALA A 189 -6.24 -11.48 -13.69
N ASP A 190 -5.89 -10.33 -14.28
CA ASP A 190 -4.52 -9.97 -14.65
C ASP A 190 -3.73 -9.41 -13.46
N LEU A 191 -4.39 -9.22 -12.31
CA LEU A 191 -3.81 -8.76 -11.05
C LEU A 191 -3.64 -9.91 -10.04
N TRP A 192 -3.79 -11.16 -10.48
CA TRP A 192 -3.70 -12.32 -9.59
C TRP A 192 -2.28 -12.50 -9.04
N HIS A 193 -1.27 -12.29 -9.88
CA HIS A 193 0.14 -12.34 -9.52
C HIS A 193 0.84 -11.06 -9.94
N GLN A 194 1.77 -10.61 -9.11
CA GLN A 194 2.60 -9.45 -9.34
C GLN A 194 3.65 -9.73 -10.40
N THR A 195 3.73 -8.80 -11.33
CA THR A 195 4.70 -8.71 -12.40
C THR A 195 5.21 -7.27 -12.43
N TYR A 196 6.33 -7.05 -13.11
CA TYR A 196 6.85 -5.69 -13.30
C TYR A 196 5.83 -4.76 -13.99
N GLU A 197 5.01 -5.30 -14.91
CA GLU A 197 4.07 -4.52 -15.72
C GLU A 197 2.80 -4.12 -14.95
N ASN A 198 2.33 -4.98 -14.05
CA ASN A 198 1.07 -4.75 -13.32
C ASN A 198 1.27 -4.31 -11.86
N ALA A 199 2.50 -4.27 -11.33
CA ALA A 199 2.77 -3.96 -9.93
C ALA A 199 2.06 -2.67 -9.51
N HIS A 200 2.20 -1.60 -10.29
CA HIS A 200 1.56 -0.33 -9.99
C HIS A 200 0.03 -0.44 -9.86
N SER A 201 -0.63 -1.19 -10.75
CA SER A 201 -2.07 -1.43 -10.68
C SER A 201 -2.47 -2.34 -9.51
N ILE A 202 -1.65 -3.30 -9.10
CA ILE A 202 -1.88 -4.13 -7.91
C ILE A 202 -2.01 -3.26 -6.66
N TYR A 203 -1.05 -2.37 -6.40
CA TYR A 203 -1.09 -1.48 -5.26
C TYR A 203 -2.28 -0.51 -5.32
N HIS A 204 -2.45 0.18 -6.46
CA HIS A 204 -3.45 1.26 -6.56
C HIS A 204 -4.88 0.74 -6.70
N GLN A 205 -5.11 -0.19 -7.62
CA GLN A 205 -6.44 -0.78 -7.81
C GLN A 205 -6.80 -1.62 -6.57
N GLY A 206 -5.84 -2.34 -6.00
CA GLY A 206 -6.02 -3.09 -4.75
C GLY A 206 -6.53 -2.20 -3.63
N PHE A 207 -5.79 -1.14 -3.29
CA PHE A 207 -6.16 -0.17 -2.27
C PHE A 207 -7.58 0.38 -2.46
N TYR A 208 -7.90 0.89 -3.66
CA TYR A 208 -9.23 1.45 -3.93
C TYR A 208 -10.34 0.42 -3.78
N THR A 209 -10.05 -0.83 -4.17
CA THR A 209 -11.02 -1.91 -4.08
C THR A 209 -11.32 -2.22 -2.62
N ILE A 210 -10.28 -2.34 -1.78
CA ILE A 210 -10.44 -2.61 -0.36
C ILE A 210 -11.14 -1.44 0.36
N ALA A 211 -10.69 -0.20 0.12
CA ALA A 211 -11.32 0.99 0.69
C ALA A 211 -12.81 1.07 0.34
N ARG A 212 -13.15 0.73 -0.91
CA ARG A 212 -14.54 0.66 -1.37
C ARG A 212 -15.33 -0.45 -0.68
N LEU A 213 -14.76 -1.66 -0.58
CA LEU A 213 -15.42 -2.78 0.07
C LEU A 213 -15.78 -2.43 1.51
N VAL A 214 -14.81 -1.90 2.26
CA VAL A 214 -15.00 -1.51 3.66
C VAL A 214 -16.07 -0.42 3.79
N HIS A 215 -16.11 0.55 2.89
CA HIS A 215 -17.14 1.58 2.91
C HIS A 215 -18.54 1.05 2.53
N GLU A 216 -18.66 0.17 1.54
CA GLU A 216 -19.95 -0.34 1.05
C GLU A 216 -20.54 -1.44 1.95
N HIS A 217 -19.67 -2.23 2.60
CA HIS A 217 -20.07 -3.43 3.34
C HIS A 217 -19.69 -3.40 4.83
N GLY A 218 -18.91 -2.42 5.27
CA GLY A 218 -18.38 -2.34 6.63
C GLY A 218 -17.07 -3.12 6.82
N ASP A 219 -16.42 -2.92 7.97
CA ASP A 219 -15.10 -3.48 8.27
C ASP A 219 -15.02 -5.02 8.16
N THR A 220 -16.08 -5.76 8.47
CA THR A 220 -16.01 -7.23 8.52
C THR A 220 -15.82 -7.88 7.15
N ILE A 221 -16.04 -7.12 6.05
CA ILE A 221 -16.08 -7.66 4.69
C ILE A 221 -14.78 -8.36 4.27
N ILE A 222 -13.62 -7.89 4.75
CA ILE A 222 -12.33 -8.47 4.40
C ILE A 222 -12.21 -9.88 5.00
N GLY A 223 -12.47 -10.00 6.30
CA GLY A 223 -12.53 -11.30 6.96
C GLY A 223 -13.62 -12.22 6.39
N ASP A 224 -14.76 -11.68 5.98
CA ASP A 224 -15.83 -12.45 5.34
C ASP A 224 -15.41 -13.00 3.97
N ILE A 225 -14.72 -12.21 3.13
CA ILE A 225 -14.17 -12.68 1.86
C ILE A 225 -13.17 -13.81 2.09
N MET A 226 -12.27 -13.69 3.06
CA MET A 226 -11.26 -14.72 3.38
C MET A 226 -11.93 -16.01 3.86
N ARG A 227 -12.91 -15.91 4.77
CA ARG A 227 -13.67 -17.04 5.29
C ARG A 227 -14.43 -17.78 4.18
N GLU A 228 -15.15 -17.05 3.34
CA GLU A 228 -15.92 -17.64 2.24
C GLU A 228 -15.00 -18.20 1.13
N THR A 229 -13.83 -17.61 0.94
CA THR A 229 -12.79 -18.18 0.07
C THR A 229 -12.30 -19.51 0.62
N ASN A 230 -12.15 -19.65 1.93
CA ASN A 230 -11.81 -20.92 2.55
C ASN A 230 -12.85 -22.01 2.28
N GLU A 231 -14.12 -21.67 2.49
CA GLU A 231 -15.24 -22.60 2.35
C GLU A 231 -15.41 -23.05 0.90
N THR A 232 -15.26 -22.12 -0.04
CA THR A 232 -15.46 -22.39 -1.47
C THR A 232 -14.21 -22.88 -2.19
N ARG A 233 -13.03 -22.70 -1.58
CA ARG A 233 -11.69 -22.92 -2.16
C ARG A 233 -11.42 -22.16 -3.45
N VAL A 234 -12.19 -21.09 -3.71
CA VAL A 234 -12.11 -20.27 -4.93
C VAL A 234 -12.40 -18.83 -4.57
N PHE A 235 -11.39 -17.96 -4.61
CA PHE A 235 -11.51 -16.55 -4.23
C PHE A 235 -12.68 -15.84 -4.90
N GLN A 236 -12.89 -16.04 -6.20
CA GLN A 236 -13.97 -15.36 -6.93
C GLN A 236 -15.36 -15.74 -6.39
N ARG A 237 -15.52 -16.95 -5.84
CA ARG A 237 -16.77 -17.38 -5.21
C ARG A 237 -16.90 -16.78 -3.82
N GLY A 238 -15.83 -16.80 -3.03
CA GLY A 238 -15.81 -16.17 -1.71
C GLY A 238 -16.13 -14.68 -1.77
N PHE A 239 -15.47 -13.96 -2.68
CA PHE A 239 -15.74 -12.58 -3.00
C PHE A 239 -17.21 -12.36 -3.39
N ALA A 240 -17.74 -13.18 -4.31
CA ALA A 240 -19.11 -13.01 -4.79
C ALA A 240 -20.17 -13.27 -3.72
N TYR A 241 -19.90 -14.22 -2.81
CA TYR A 241 -20.78 -14.51 -1.70
C TYR A 241 -20.79 -13.36 -0.69
N ALA A 242 -19.61 -12.91 -0.26
CA ALA A 242 -19.48 -11.86 0.75
C ALA A 242 -20.02 -10.50 0.27
N THR A 243 -19.80 -10.16 -1.00
CA THR A 243 -20.18 -8.83 -1.55
C THR A 243 -21.53 -8.82 -2.28
N ASN A 244 -22.11 -9.99 -2.57
CA ASN A 244 -23.26 -10.14 -3.48
C ASN A 244 -23.00 -9.52 -4.88
N ALA A 245 -21.73 -9.49 -5.33
CA ALA A 245 -21.29 -8.96 -6.61
C ALA A 245 -20.04 -9.68 -7.11
N ASN A 246 -19.82 -9.75 -8.43
CA ASN A 246 -18.61 -10.37 -8.99
C ASN A 246 -17.50 -9.34 -9.26
N LEU A 247 -16.27 -9.82 -9.42
CA LEU A 247 -15.10 -8.99 -9.72
C LEU A 247 -15.24 -8.20 -11.03
N GLN A 248 -15.91 -8.76 -12.04
CA GLN A 248 -16.16 -8.07 -13.31
C GLN A 248 -16.96 -6.78 -13.09
N ARG A 249 -18.03 -6.84 -12.28
CA ARG A 249 -18.83 -5.67 -11.94
C ARG A 249 -18.01 -4.62 -11.18
N PHE A 250 -17.13 -5.04 -10.28
CA PHE A 250 -16.22 -4.13 -9.60
C PHE A 250 -15.28 -3.44 -10.57
N HIS A 251 -14.72 -4.17 -11.54
CA HIS A 251 -13.83 -3.64 -12.56
C HIS A 251 -14.56 -2.64 -13.49
N GLU A 252 -15.75 -2.98 -14.00
CA GLU A 252 -16.56 -2.08 -14.83
C GLU A 252 -16.88 -0.76 -14.09
N GLN A 253 -17.22 -0.86 -12.81
CA GLN A 253 -17.47 0.30 -11.97
C GLN A 253 -16.19 1.10 -11.68
N PHE A 254 -15.04 0.44 -11.59
CA PHE A 254 -13.76 1.09 -11.40
C PHE A 254 -13.37 1.91 -12.64
N ILE A 255 -13.44 1.31 -13.84
CA ILE A 255 -13.21 2.01 -15.11
C ILE A 255 -14.13 3.21 -15.27
N TYR A 256 -15.44 3.03 -15.07
CA TYR A 256 -16.40 4.13 -15.18
C TYR A 256 -16.03 5.33 -14.28
N LYS A 257 -15.52 5.05 -13.09
CA LYS A 257 -15.13 6.10 -12.15
C LYS A 257 -13.80 6.77 -12.54
N GLN A 258 -12.84 6.04 -13.11
CA GLN A 258 -11.64 6.65 -13.71
C GLN A 258 -12.02 7.60 -14.86
N GLU A 259 -12.92 7.18 -15.76
CA GLU A 259 -13.41 8.02 -16.86
C GLU A 259 -14.09 9.31 -16.35
N VAL A 260 -14.82 9.22 -15.23
CA VAL A 260 -15.44 10.37 -14.56
C VAL A 260 -14.38 11.36 -14.06
N VAL A 261 -13.31 10.86 -13.45
CA VAL A 261 -12.19 11.68 -12.97
C VAL A 261 -11.46 12.33 -14.16
N ASP A 262 -11.15 11.57 -15.20
CA ASP A 262 -10.51 12.08 -16.42
C ASP A 262 -11.37 13.16 -17.11
N THR A 263 -12.68 12.95 -17.16
CA THR A 263 -13.63 13.93 -17.69
C THR A 263 -13.64 15.19 -16.83
N LEU A 264 -13.62 15.07 -15.51
CA LEU A 264 -13.55 16.21 -14.60
C LEU A 264 -12.26 17.00 -14.84
N PHE A 265 -11.10 16.35 -14.94
CA PHE A 265 -9.81 17.00 -15.25
C PHE A 265 -9.86 17.81 -16.53
N SER A 266 -10.28 17.16 -17.61
CA SER A 266 -10.40 17.80 -18.91
C SER A 266 -11.40 18.96 -18.87
N THR A 267 -12.50 18.81 -18.13
CA THR A 267 -13.52 19.85 -17.98
C THR A 267 -13.05 21.02 -17.14
N VAL A 268 -12.30 20.78 -16.05
CA VAL A 268 -11.66 21.86 -15.28
C VAL A 268 -10.79 22.67 -16.22
N ARG A 269 -9.84 22.02 -16.91
CA ARG A 269 -8.90 22.66 -17.83
C ARG A 269 -9.57 23.43 -18.98
N THR A 270 -10.62 22.89 -19.59
CA THR A 270 -11.19 23.45 -20.83
C THR A 270 -12.48 24.25 -20.62
N LYS A 271 -13.27 23.93 -19.60
CA LYS A 271 -14.62 24.48 -19.35
C LYS A 271 -14.92 24.59 -17.85
N PRO A 272 -14.17 25.40 -17.09
CA PRO A 272 -14.24 25.40 -15.63
C PRO A 272 -15.63 25.75 -15.04
N GLU A 273 -16.45 26.53 -15.75
CA GLU A 273 -17.85 26.78 -15.37
C GLU A 273 -18.67 25.48 -15.28
N GLN A 274 -18.44 24.55 -16.21
CA GLN A 274 -19.11 23.25 -16.27
C GLN A 274 -18.52 22.28 -15.25
N ALA A 275 -17.23 22.41 -14.92
CA ALA A 275 -16.57 21.57 -13.93
C ALA A 275 -17.18 21.72 -12.53
N GLN A 276 -17.58 22.93 -12.13
CA GLN A 276 -18.25 23.13 -10.84
C GLN A 276 -19.61 22.41 -10.76
N GLN A 277 -20.40 22.45 -11.83
CA GLN A 277 -21.64 21.69 -11.93
C GLN A 277 -21.38 20.18 -11.90
N TYR A 278 -20.38 19.72 -12.64
CA TYR A 278 -19.98 18.31 -12.66
C TYR A 278 -19.55 17.85 -11.26
N LEU A 279 -18.69 18.60 -10.58
CA LEU A 279 -18.24 18.33 -9.22
C LEU A 279 -19.43 18.20 -8.26
N THR A 280 -20.39 19.13 -8.35
CA THR A 280 -21.58 19.14 -7.49
C THR A 280 -22.42 17.87 -7.69
N VAL A 281 -22.63 17.45 -8.95
CA VAL A 281 -23.31 16.20 -9.29
C VAL A 281 -22.56 14.98 -8.75
N GLN A 282 -21.22 14.99 -8.81
CA GLN A 282 -20.40 13.89 -8.32
C GLN A 282 -20.36 13.83 -6.78
N GLN A 283 -20.37 14.96 -6.07
CA GLN A 283 -20.51 15.02 -4.60
C GLN A 283 -21.84 14.42 -4.16
N GLN A 284 -22.94 14.76 -4.84
CA GLN A 284 -24.27 14.24 -4.52
C GLN A 284 -24.38 12.73 -4.74
N LYS A 285 -23.55 12.15 -5.61
CA LYS A 285 -23.50 10.70 -5.83
C LYS A 285 -22.71 9.93 -4.77
N ASN A 286 -22.10 10.62 -3.79
CA ASN A 286 -21.29 10.03 -2.71
C ASN A 286 -20.28 9.00 -3.22
N ASN A 287 -19.58 9.31 -4.31
CA ASN A 287 -18.64 8.38 -4.90
C ASN A 287 -17.33 8.39 -4.12
N LEU A 288 -17.07 7.32 -3.36
CA LEU A 288 -15.81 6.99 -2.67
C LEU A 288 -14.53 7.37 -3.43
N LEU A 289 -14.49 7.11 -4.74
CA LEU A 289 -13.30 7.43 -5.54
C LEU A 289 -13.01 8.93 -5.57
N ASN A 290 -14.01 9.79 -5.38
CA ASN A 290 -13.80 11.23 -5.21
C ASN A 290 -13.17 11.59 -3.86
N GLN A 291 -13.35 10.78 -2.82
CA GLN A 291 -12.76 11.02 -1.49
C GLN A 291 -11.29 10.63 -1.43
N TYR A 292 -10.87 9.69 -2.28
CA TYR A 292 -9.53 9.10 -2.27
C TYR A 292 -8.74 9.37 -3.56
N SER A 293 -9.22 10.29 -4.41
CA SER A 293 -8.55 10.66 -5.66
C SER A 293 -7.91 12.03 -5.50
N ASP A 294 -6.56 12.05 -5.55
CA ASP A 294 -5.77 13.28 -5.64
C ASP A 294 -6.28 14.18 -6.76
N ASP A 295 -6.69 13.56 -7.86
CA ASP A 295 -7.28 14.25 -8.99
C ASP A 295 -8.52 15.04 -8.56
N TYR A 296 -9.47 14.39 -7.89
CA TYR A 296 -10.67 15.06 -7.42
C TYR A 296 -10.36 16.23 -6.47
N LEU A 297 -9.36 16.07 -5.59
CA LEU A 297 -8.84 17.15 -4.75
C LEU A 297 -8.29 18.30 -5.61
N PHE A 298 -7.42 18.01 -6.57
CA PHE A 298 -6.80 19.06 -7.37
C PHE A 298 -7.81 19.80 -8.23
N ALA A 299 -8.86 19.11 -8.70
CA ALA A 299 -10.00 19.75 -9.35
C ALA A 299 -10.72 20.74 -8.41
N GLN A 300 -10.88 20.39 -7.13
CA GLN A 300 -11.45 21.31 -6.12
C GLN A 300 -10.54 22.50 -5.84
N ILE A 301 -9.23 22.30 -5.76
CA ILE A 301 -8.24 23.37 -5.57
C ILE A 301 -8.24 24.31 -6.78
N ALA A 302 -8.20 23.78 -8.01
CA ALA A 302 -8.26 24.58 -9.23
C ALA A 302 -9.53 25.44 -9.33
N LEU A 303 -10.68 24.87 -8.95
CA LEU A 303 -11.94 25.61 -8.89
C LEU A 303 -11.93 26.69 -7.79
N ALA A 304 -11.33 26.42 -6.63
CA ALA A 304 -11.20 27.39 -5.54
C ALA A 304 -10.26 28.55 -5.93
N VAL A 305 -9.13 28.27 -6.59
CA VAL A 305 -8.22 29.27 -7.16
C VAL A 305 -8.93 30.15 -8.17
N LYS A 306 -9.68 29.56 -9.11
CA LYS A 306 -10.48 30.32 -10.07
C LYS A 306 -11.52 31.23 -9.38
N ALA A 307 -12.11 30.77 -8.28
CA ALA A 307 -13.09 31.53 -7.52
C ALA A 307 -12.46 32.59 -6.58
N HIS A 308 -11.12 32.66 -6.49
CA HIS A 308 -10.40 33.47 -5.50
C HIS A 308 -10.85 33.19 -4.06
N ASP A 309 -11.10 31.91 -3.73
CA ASP A 309 -11.54 31.45 -2.42
C ASP A 309 -10.34 30.96 -1.59
N ASP A 310 -9.54 31.91 -1.10
CA ASP A 310 -8.31 31.66 -0.32
C ASP A 310 -8.56 30.80 0.92
N ALA A 311 -9.71 30.95 1.57
CA ALA A 311 -10.06 30.17 2.75
C ALA A 311 -10.23 28.68 2.38
N LYS A 312 -10.91 28.39 1.27
CA LYS A 312 -11.08 27.04 0.78
C LYS A 312 -9.78 26.43 0.27
N ILE A 313 -8.93 27.21 -0.43
CA ILE A 313 -7.60 26.76 -0.86
C ILE A 313 -6.78 26.34 0.36
N ASN A 314 -6.69 27.20 1.38
CA ASN A 314 -5.93 26.88 2.59
C ASN A 314 -6.49 25.66 3.33
N THR A 315 -7.81 25.52 3.41
CA THR A 315 -8.45 24.35 4.02
C THR A 315 -8.08 23.07 3.24
N LEU A 316 -8.22 23.08 1.91
CA LEU A 316 -7.89 21.94 1.06
C LEU A 316 -6.38 21.63 1.07
N LEU A 317 -5.49 22.61 1.20
CA LEU A 317 -4.06 22.35 1.32
C LEU A 317 -3.69 21.82 2.71
N GLN A 318 -4.39 22.25 3.77
CA GLN A 318 -4.17 21.76 5.14
C GLN A 318 -4.69 20.33 5.31
N ASP A 319 -5.90 20.04 4.84
CA ASP A 319 -6.50 18.70 4.90
C ASP A 319 -5.63 17.64 4.20
N TYR A 320 -4.80 18.09 3.25
CA TYR A 320 -3.93 17.24 2.45
C TYR A 320 -2.46 17.65 2.56
N ALA A 321 -2.06 18.28 3.67
CA ALA A 321 -0.68 18.71 3.89
C ALA A 321 0.31 17.53 3.80
N TYR A 322 -0.12 16.32 4.16
CA TYR A 322 0.68 15.09 4.03
C TYR A 322 1.01 14.75 2.57
N LEU A 323 0.21 15.18 1.59
CA LEU A 323 0.53 15.01 0.17
C LEU A 323 1.60 16.00 -0.30
N LEU A 324 1.71 17.16 0.35
CA LEU A 324 2.69 18.20 0.02
C LEU A 324 4.11 17.84 0.46
N ASP A 325 4.36 16.70 1.10
CA ASP A 325 5.73 16.21 1.29
C ASP A 325 6.30 15.54 0.03
N ARG A 326 5.52 15.48 -1.06
CA ARG A 326 5.86 14.73 -2.28
C ARG A 326 6.00 15.66 -3.49
N PRO A 327 7.16 15.68 -4.18
CA PRO A 327 7.37 16.55 -5.34
C PRO A 327 6.30 16.41 -6.44
N SER A 328 5.91 15.19 -6.78
CA SER A 328 4.95 14.92 -7.86
C SER A 328 3.57 15.56 -7.64
N ILE A 329 3.18 15.80 -6.39
CA ILE A 329 1.93 16.48 -6.03
C ILE A 329 2.01 17.96 -6.40
N TYR A 330 3.13 18.62 -6.11
CA TYR A 330 3.37 20.00 -6.51
C TYR A 330 3.33 20.17 -8.02
N LEU A 331 3.97 19.26 -8.77
CA LEU A 331 3.97 19.31 -10.23
C LEU A 331 2.55 19.22 -10.81
N ARG A 332 1.71 18.32 -10.27
CA ARG A 332 0.35 18.11 -10.75
C ARG A 332 -0.60 19.24 -10.36
N LEU A 333 -0.45 19.78 -9.15
CA LEU A 333 -1.13 21.00 -8.75
C LEU A 333 -0.74 22.17 -9.66
N ALA A 334 0.55 22.35 -9.92
CA ALA A 334 1.05 23.39 -10.82
C ALA A 334 0.52 23.20 -12.25
N GLU A 335 0.44 21.96 -12.76
CA GLU A 335 -0.12 21.66 -14.09
C GLU A 335 -1.56 22.16 -14.25
N LEU A 336 -2.36 22.04 -13.20
CA LEU A 336 -3.72 22.56 -13.19
C LEU A 336 -3.75 24.08 -13.00
N LEU A 337 -2.95 24.59 -12.05
CA LEU A 337 -3.01 25.98 -11.61
C LEU A 337 -2.35 26.95 -12.57
N ILE A 338 -1.42 26.50 -13.43
CA ILE A 338 -0.75 27.36 -14.41
C ILE A 338 -1.72 28.04 -15.39
N TRP A 339 -2.95 27.53 -15.48
CA TRP A 339 -4.03 28.11 -16.30
C TRP A 339 -4.88 29.15 -15.57
N TYR A 340 -4.86 29.19 -14.24
CA TYR A 340 -5.69 30.08 -13.40
C TYR A 340 -4.86 31.11 -12.63
N ASP A 341 -3.71 30.69 -12.10
CA ASP A 341 -2.78 31.53 -11.34
C ASP A 341 -1.34 31.04 -11.59
N GLU A 342 -0.69 31.68 -12.57
CA GLU A 342 0.69 31.35 -12.94
C GLU A 342 1.68 31.60 -11.80
N SER A 343 1.44 32.64 -10.99
CA SER A 343 2.33 32.95 -9.88
C SER A 343 2.29 31.85 -8.82
N LEU A 344 1.09 31.41 -8.45
CA LEU A 344 0.91 30.30 -7.51
C LEU A 344 1.48 28.99 -8.07
N ALA A 345 1.26 28.71 -9.35
CA ALA A 345 1.84 27.53 -10.00
C ALA A 345 3.38 27.56 -9.96
N GLN A 346 4.02 28.70 -10.22
CA GLN A 346 5.47 28.85 -10.12
C GLN A 346 5.97 28.68 -8.67
N THR A 347 5.24 29.19 -7.68
CA THR A 347 5.54 28.97 -6.25
C THR A 347 5.51 27.48 -5.92
N LEU A 348 4.45 26.77 -6.31
CA LEU A 348 4.33 25.32 -6.09
C LEU A 348 5.45 24.54 -6.78
N LEU A 349 5.82 24.93 -8.02
CA LEU A 349 6.94 24.29 -8.72
C LEU A 349 8.26 24.46 -7.96
N ALA A 350 8.50 25.64 -7.39
CA ALA A 350 9.69 25.91 -6.58
C ALA A 350 9.69 25.10 -5.28
N GLU A 351 8.56 25.07 -4.55
CA GLU A 351 8.40 24.27 -3.33
C GLU A 351 8.60 22.77 -3.61
N GLY A 352 8.00 22.24 -4.68
CA GLY A 352 8.18 20.86 -5.09
C GLY A 352 9.63 20.48 -5.42
N LYS A 353 10.40 21.43 -5.96
CA LYS A 353 11.85 21.26 -6.18
C LYS A 353 12.64 21.23 -4.87
N GLU A 354 12.24 22.02 -3.88
CA GLU A 354 12.88 22.03 -2.56
C GLU A 354 12.66 20.70 -1.82
N VAL A 355 11.45 20.13 -1.89
CA VAL A 355 11.15 18.83 -1.28
C VAL A 355 11.67 17.63 -2.09
N SER A 356 12.03 17.83 -3.37
CA SER A 356 12.63 16.78 -4.20
C SER A 356 14.00 16.36 -3.66
N ASP A 357 14.19 15.06 -3.47
CA ASP A 357 15.50 14.52 -3.15
C ASP A 357 16.48 14.65 -4.33
N MET A 358 17.76 14.39 -4.08
CA MET A 358 18.80 14.54 -5.10
C MET A 358 18.63 13.61 -6.30
N THR A 359 17.95 12.47 -6.14
CA THR A 359 17.75 11.47 -7.20
C THR A 359 16.55 11.79 -8.08
N GLU A 360 15.48 12.36 -7.52
CA GLU A 360 14.26 12.72 -8.23
C GLU A 360 14.33 14.10 -8.89
N ARG A 361 15.13 15.02 -8.32
CA ARG A 361 15.21 16.42 -8.74
C ARG A 361 15.46 16.62 -10.25
N PRO A 362 16.36 15.87 -10.92
CA PRO A 362 16.55 16.04 -12.37
C PRO A 362 15.30 15.73 -13.19
N SER A 363 14.57 14.67 -12.84
CA SER A 363 13.30 14.31 -13.51
C SER A 363 12.23 15.36 -13.25
N TYR A 364 12.14 15.85 -12.01
CA TYR A 364 11.22 16.91 -11.62
C TYR A 364 11.48 18.21 -12.40
N GLU A 365 12.73 18.66 -12.50
CA GLU A 365 13.11 19.88 -13.24
C GLU A 365 12.81 19.77 -14.74
N ALA A 366 12.99 18.59 -15.34
CA ALA A 366 12.65 18.34 -16.74
C ALA A 366 11.13 18.45 -16.99
N GLN A 367 10.32 17.91 -16.09
CA GLN A 367 8.86 18.02 -16.17
C GLN A 367 8.38 19.44 -15.93
N MET A 368 8.96 20.16 -14.97
CA MET A 368 8.71 21.58 -14.72
C MET A 368 8.97 22.43 -15.98
N THR A 369 10.13 22.21 -16.63
CA THR A 369 10.49 22.91 -17.87
C THR A 369 9.47 22.63 -18.98
N THR A 370 9.12 21.36 -19.16
CA THR A 370 8.12 20.92 -20.16
C THR A 370 6.77 21.61 -19.92
N LEU A 371 6.32 21.69 -18.68
CA LEU A 371 5.04 22.31 -18.32
C LEU A 371 5.01 23.81 -18.66
N LEU A 372 6.09 24.54 -18.34
CA LEU A 372 6.22 25.97 -18.65
C LEU A 372 6.24 26.20 -20.17
N GLU A 373 6.95 25.36 -20.93
CA GLU A 373 6.97 25.43 -22.40
C GLU A 373 5.60 25.16 -23.03
N GLN A 374 4.88 24.14 -22.55
CA GLN A 374 3.54 23.82 -23.05
C GLN A 374 2.55 24.98 -22.90
N LYS A 375 2.65 25.74 -21.80
CA LYS A 375 1.83 26.94 -21.57
C LYS A 375 2.11 28.04 -22.61
N HIS A 376 3.38 28.26 -22.96
CA HIS A 376 3.75 29.26 -23.96
C HIS A 376 3.32 28.89 -25.39
N HIS A 377 3.20 27.60 -25.70
CA HIS A 377 2.78 27.12 -27.01
C HIS A 377 1.25 27.01 -27.17
N HIS A 378 0.51 26.88 -26.08
CA HIS A 378 -0.95 26.92 -26.07
C HIS A 378 -1.44 28.34 -25.72
N VAL A 379 -1.39 29.24 -26.69
CA VAL A 379 -2.33 30.36 -26.73
C VAL A 379 -3.71 29.72 -26.90
N LEU A 380 -4.49 29.66 -25.81
CA LEU A 380 -5.89 29.26 -25.89
C LEU A 380 -6.57 30.13 -26.97
N PRO A 381 -7.24 29.53 -27.98
CA PRO A 381 -7.99 30.29 -28.96
C PRO A 381 -9.16 31.07 -28.32
#